data_AF-A0A848WEP7-F1
#
_entry.id   AF-A0A848WEP7-F1
#
_cell.length_a   1.000
_cell.length_b   1.000
_cell.length_c   1.000
_cell.angle_alpha   90.00
_cell.angle_beta   90.00
_cell.angle_gamma   90.00
#
_symmetry.space_group_name_H-M   'P 1'
#
loop_
_entity.id
_entity.type
_entity.pdbx_description
1 polymer ?
#
loop_
_entity_poly.entity_id
_entity_poly.type
_entity_poly.pdbx_seq_one_letter_code
_entity_poly.pdbx_strand_id
1 'polypeptide(L)'
;MDLLQLTSLLIVLAGLFGAVNYLFLKLPTAIGILVVSLLASMAILLLDLFVAGISIDDQVRSVVGTIAFSDALLEGMLGLLLFAGALHVKLSDLRAQWLVVALMATIGVALSTVIVGVGFSWLTGMPILVALVFGALISPTDPVAVLGVLREASLPKTLETKIAGESLFNDGVGYVVFLVLLGIAFPQGDAHGSGLVGAATLFFQEAVGGALLGLVLGWLTFRLMMRIDDYSLEVLLTLALAFGGYQLAVWLHVSAPIMAVCAGLLIGDVGAAKGMSEETRKYVDAFWKLIDEILNAVLFLLIGIEVFAITFDMTAFQTGLAAIVLALFARLAAVAVPVLLLRPFRAFSPGVIPMMTWGGLKGGISVALALSLPESEYKPLILTATYMVVIFSIIVQGLTVKGLANKVGREPDLV
;
A
#
# COMPACT_ATOMS: atom_id res chain seq x y z
N MET A 1 -6.13 -21.22 -15.33
CA MET A 1 -5.54 -20.41 -16.42
C MET A 1 -4.04 -20.40 -16.21
N ASP A 2 -3.23 -20.35 -17.26
CA ASP A 2 -1.78 -20.15 -17.08
C ASP A 2 -1.49 -18.66 -16.74
N LEU A 3 -0.34 -18.39 -16.11
CA LEU A 3 0.07 -17.06 -15.63
C LEU A 3 -0.01 -16.00 -16.75
N LEU A 4 0.36 -16.37 -17.97
CA LEU A 4 0.31 -15.49 -19.14
C LEU A 4 -1.13 -15.09 -19.50
N GLN A 5 -2.06 -16.05 -19.47
CA GLN A 5 -3.47 -15.81 -19.77
C GLN A 5 -4.09 -14.89 -18.71
N LEU A 6 -3.77 -15.13 -17.44
CA LEU A 6 -4.24 -14.31 -16.35
C LEU A 6 -3.70 -12.88 -16.44
N THR A 7 -2.39 -12.73 -16.61
CA THR A 7 -1.74 -11.41 -16.75
C THR A 7 -2.31 -10.64 -17.95
N SER A 8 -2.51 -11.33 -19.08
CA SER A 8 -3.12 -10.73 -20.27
C SER A 8 -4.54 -10.25 -20.01
N LEU A 9 -5.37 -11.07 -19.35
CA LEU A 9 -6.74 -10.70 -19.00
C LEU A 9 -6.77 -9.47 -18.09
N LEU A 10 -5.92 -9.43 -17.06
CA LEU A 10 -5.85 -8.30 -16.12
C LEU A 10 -5.43 -7.00 -16.81
N ILE A 11 -4.44 -7.05 -17.71
CA ILE A 11 -4.01 -5.87 -18.47
C ILE A 11 -5.12 -5.38 -19.41
N VAL A 12 -5.79 -6.29 -20.12
CA VAL A 12 -6.90 -5.94 -21.02
C VAL A 12 -8.06 -5.32 -20.24
N LEU A 13 -8.46 -5.91 -19.12
CA LEU A 13 -9.52 -5.39 -18.26
C LEU A 13 -9.15 -4.04 -17.63
N ALA A 14 -7.92 -3.88 -17.14
CA ALA A 14 -7.44 -2.61 -16.59
C ALA A 14 -7.48 -1.50 -17.64
N GLY A 15 -7.06 -1.80 -18.88
CA GLY A 15 -7.15 -0.88 -20.01
C GLY A 15 -8.60 -0.52 -20.37
N LEU A 16 -9.49 -1.52 -20.45
CA LEU A 16 -10.91 -1.32 -20.75
C LEU A 16 -11.59 -0.47 -19.67
N PHE A 17 -11.40 -0.81 -18.39
CA PHE A 17 -12.01 -0.09 -17.28
C PHE A 17 -11.43 1.31 -17.12
N GLY A 18 -10.13 1.48 -17.38
CA GLY A 18 -9.49 2.79 -17.50
C GLY A 18 -10.13 3.63 -18.60
N ALA A 19 -10.40 3.06 -19.77
CA ALA A 19 -11.08 3.75 -20.87
C ALA A 19 -12.53 4.12 -20.51
N VAL A 20 -13.29 3.22 -19.87
CA VAL A 20 -14.63 3.52 -19.36
C VAL A 20 -14.60 4.67 -18.36
N ASN A 21 -13.66 4.66 -17.40
CA ASN A 21 -13.49 5.76 -16.48
C ASN A 21 -13.18 7.08 -17.21
N TYR A 22 -12.23 7.07 -18.14
CA TYR A 22 -11.85 8.26 -18.91
C TYR A 22 -13.03 8.85 -19.71
N LEU A 23 -13.83 8.00 -20.35
CA LEU A 23 -14.94 8.41 -21.20
C LEU A 23 -16.17 8.87 -20.40
N PHE A 24 -16.51 8.18 -19.29
CA PHE A 24 -17.79 8.36 -18.61
C PHE A 24 -17.70 8.95 -17.20
N LEU A 25 -16.76 8.49 -16.36
CA LEU A 25 -16.74 8.83 -14.93
C LEU A 25 -15.82 10.02 -14.60
N LYS A 26 -14.72 10.18 -15.34
CA LYS A 26 -13.70 11.22 -15.17
C LYS A 26 -13.16 11.30 -13.72
N LEU A 27 -13.09 10.16 -13.05
CA LEU A 27 -12.48 10.05 -11.73
C LEU A 27 -10.96 9.86 -11.87
N PRO A 28 -10.17 10.12 -10.80
CA PRO A 28 -8.77 9.73 -10.75
C PRO A 28 -8.60 8.25 -11.12
N THR A 29 -7.62 7.92 -11.99
CA THR A 29 -7.54 6.63 -12.69
C THR A 29 -7.71 5.42 -11.78
N ALA A 30 -6.99 5.36 -10.66
CA ALA A 30 -7.08 4.27 -9.67
C ALA A 30 -8.50 4.12 -9.09
N ILE A 31 -9.10 5.21 -8.60
CA ILE A 31 -10.46 5.22 -8.05
C ILE A 31 -11.48 4.84 -9.12
N GLY A 32 -11.32 5.39 -10.32
CA GLY A 32 -12.19 5.11 -11.45
C GLY A 32 -12.19 3.64 -11.84
N ILE A 33 -11.02 3.02 -11.96
CA ILE A 33 -10.91 1.59 -12.28
C ILE A 33 -11.57 0.74 -11.19
N LEU A 34 -11.33 1.04 -9.91
CA LEU A 34 -12.00 0.35 -8.81
C LEU A 34 -13.53 0.47 -8.93
N VAL A 35 -14.05 1.69 -9.13
CA VAL A 35 -15.50 1.92 -9.23
C VAL A 35 -16.10 1.18 -10.42
N VAL A 36 -15.48 1.24 -11.60
CA VAL A 36 -15.94 0.48 -12.78
C VAL A 36 -15.91 -1.03 -12.48
N SER A 37 -14.86 -1.51 -11.82
CA SER A 37 -14.73 -2.92 -11.46
C SER A 37 -15.80 -3.38 -10.46
N LEU A 38 -16.12 -2.56 -9.46
CA LEU A 38 -17.19 -2.82 -8.50
C LEU A 38 -18.56 -2.83 -9.17
N LEU A 39 -18.82 -1.87 -10.07
CA LEU A 39 -20.07 -1.81 -10.84
C LEU A 39 -20.22 -3.01 -11.77
N ALA A 40 -19.15 -3.41 -12.44
CA ALA A 40 -19.13 -4.61 -13.27
C ALA A 40 -19.41 -5.87 -12.45
N SER A 41 -18.77 -6.00 -11.28
CA SER A 41 -18.97 -7.13 -10.37
C SER A 41 -20.39 -7.20 -9.83
N MET A 42 -20.95 -6.04 -9.44
CA MET A 42 -22.34 -5.94 -8.99
C MET A 42 -23.33 -6.26 -10.11
N ALA A 43 -23.06 -5.81 -11.34
CA ALA A 43 -23.91 -6.11 -12.49
C ALA A 43 -23.96 -7.62 -12.79
N ILE A 44 -22.82 -8.31 -12.67
CA ILE A 44 -22.74 -9.78 -12.80
C ILE A 44 -23.59 -10.45 -11.70
N LEU A 45 -23.40 -10.06 -10.43
CA LEU A 45 -24.20 -10.62 -9.31
C LEU A 45 -25.70 -10.42 -9.52
N LEU A 46 -26.12 -9.25 -10.01
CA LEU A 46 -27.54 -8.97 -10.28
C LEU A 46 -28.06 -9.81 -11.45
N LEU A 47 -27.29 -9.97 -12.53
CA LEU A 47 -27.69 -10.79 -13.68
C LEU A 47 -27.93 -12.24 -13.27
N ASP A 48 -27.10 -12.81 -12.39
CA ASP A 48 -27.27 -14.18 -11.90
C ASP A 48 -28.55 -14.36 -11.05
N LEU A 49 -28.98 -13.32 -10.32
CA LEU A 49 -30.25 -13.33 -9.58
C LEU A 49 -31.48 -13.28 -10.50
N PHE A 50 -31.39 -12.56 -11.64
CA PHE A 50 -32.51 -12.38 -12.56
C PHE A 50 -32.60 -13.46 -13.64
N VAL A 51 -31.48 -14.11 -13.99
CA VAL A 51 -31.42 -15.14 -15.02
C VAL A 51 -31.06 -16.49 -14.38
N ALA A 52 -32.08 -17.17 -13.86
CA ALA A 52 -31.92 -18.49 -13.25
C ALA A 52 -31.27 -19.48 -14.25
N GLY A 53 -30.10 -20.03 -13.88
CA GLY A 53 -29.40 -21.07 -14.63
C GLY A 53 -28.10 -20.63 -15.32
N ILE A 54 -27.73 -19.35 -15.25
CA ILE A 54 -26.40 -18.91 -15.66
C ILE A 54 -25.55 -18.75 -14.39
N SER A 55 -24.84 -19.79 -13.99
CA SER A 55 -23.91 -19.75 -12.84
C SER A 55 -22.60 -19.03 -13.22
N ILE A 56 -22.70 -17.75 -13.63
CA ILE A 56 -21.52 -16.92 -13.94
C ILE A 56 -20.76 -16.62 -12.66
N ASP A 57 -21.43 -16.38 -11.54
CA ASP A 57 -20.82 -16.18 -10.23
C ASP A 57 -19.88 -17.32 -9.84
N ASP A 58 -20.28 -18.58 -10.00
CA ASP A 58 -19.42 -19.74 -9.71
C ASP A 58 -18.19 -19.79 -10.64
N GLN A 59 -18.37 -19.47 -11.92
CA GLN A 59 -17.26 -19.44 -12.87
C GLN A 59 -16.29 -18.29 -12.57
N VAL A 60 -16.80 -17.10 -12.29
CA VAL A 60 -16.01 -15.91 -11.91
C VAL A 60 -15.32 -16.15 -10.58
N ARG A 61 -16.01 -16.68 -9.56
CA ARG A 61 -15.41 -17.10 -8.29
C ARG A 61 -14.31 -18.13 -8.49
N SER A 62 -14.47 -19.08 -9.42
CA SER A 62 -13.41 -20.05 -9.73
C SER A 62 -12.20 -19.40 -10.39
N VAL A 63 -12.41 -18.44 -11.30
CA VAL A 63 -11.32 -17.71 -11.96
C VAL A 63 -10.61 -16.81 -10.95
N VAL A 64 -11.36 -16.07 -10.14
CA VAL A 64 -10.85 -15.20 -9.07
C VAL A 64 -10.11 -16.02 -8.02
N GLY A 65 -10.66 -17.15 -7.59
CA GLY A 65 -9.98 -18.09 -6.68
C GLY A 65 -8.74 -18.77 -7.27
N THR A 66 -8.59 -18.81 -8.60
CA THR A 66 -7.31 -19.22 -9.25
C THR A 66 -6.29 -18.11 -9.34
N ILE A 67 -6.69 -16.84 -9.14
CA ILE A 67 -5.76 -15.75 -8.92
C ILE A 67 -5.23 -15.96 -7.51
N ALA A 68 -3.99 -16.43 -7.39
CA ALA A 68 -3.27 -16.36 -6.13
C ALA A 68 -2.98 -14.86 -5.84
N PHE A 69 -4.03 -14.08 -5.52
CA PHE A 69 -3.97 -12.63 -5.41
C PHE A 69 -2.95 -12.20 -4.36
N SER A 70 -2.93 -12.91 -3.24
CA SER A 70 -1.91 -12.75 -2.20
C SER A 70 -0.50 -12.88 -2.79
N ASP A 71 -0.21 -13.97 -3.50
CA ASP A 71 1.14 -14.25 -3.99
C ASP A 71 1.52 -13.30 -5.14
N ALA A 72 0.59 -13.07 -6.08
CA ALA A 72 0.78 -12.11 -7.17
C ALA A 72 1.06 -10.71 -6.64
N LEU A 73 0.34 -10.25 -5.60
CA LEU A 73 0.58 -8.94 -5.01
C LEU A 73 1.84 -8.92 -4.15
N LEU A 74 1.97 -9.81 -3.17
CA LEU A 74 3.04 -9.77 -2.17
C LEU A 74 4.39 -10.20 -2.73
N GLU A 75 4.44 -11.17 -3.64
CA GLU A 75 5.71 -11.65 -4.22
C GLU A 75 6.03 -10.97 -5.55
N GLY A 76 5.00 -10.64 -6.35
CA GLY A 76 5.18 -10.06 -7.69
C GLY A 76 5.17 -8.53 -7.74
N MET A 77 4.11 -7.90 -7.21
CA MET A 77 3.84 -6.47 -7.44
C MET A 77 4.37 -5.55 -6.34
N LEU A 78 4.34 -5.98 -5.08
CA LEU A 78 4.64 -5.16 -3.90
C LEU A 78 6.05 -4.58 -3.99
N GLY A 79 7.04 -5.41 -4.31
CA GLY A 79 8.43 -4.98 -4.51
C GLY A 79 8.55 -3.89 -5.58
N LEU A 80 7.84 -4.04 -6.70
CA LEU A 80 7.86 -3.07 -7.80
C LEU A 80 7.15 -1.76 -7.43
N LEU A 81 5.97 -1.85 -6.80
CA LEU A 81 5.21 -0.69 -6.34
C LEU A 81 6.02 0.14 -5.34
N LEU A 82 6.65 -0.51 -4.37
CA LEU A 82 7.48 0.16 -3.36
C LEU A 82 8.76 0.72 -3.97
N PHE A 83 9.41 -0.01 -4.87
CA PHE A 83 10.58 0.49 -5.58
C PHE A 83 10.26 1.71 -6.44
N ALA A 84 9.17 1.64 -7.23
CA ALA A 84 8.72 2.73 -8.09
C ALA A 84 8.30 3.96 -7.26
N GLY A 85 7.52 3.75 -6.20
CA GLY A 85 7.13 4.81 -5.27
C GLY A 85 8.33 5.48 -4.62
N ALA A 86 9.33 4.69 -4.21
CA ALA A 86 10.58 5.19 -3.64
C ALA A 86 11.43 6.00 -4.64
N LEU A 87 11.49 5.57 -5.90
CA LEU A 87 12.28 6.21 -6.95
C LEU A 87 11.83 7.64 -7.22
N HIS A 88 10.52 7.92 -7.12
CA HIS A 88 9.97 9.26 -7.33
C HIS A 88 10.14 10.21 -6.12
N VAL A 89 10.55 9.70 -4.95
CA VAL A 89 10.71 10.51 -3.73
C VAL A 89 12.09 11.18 -3.72
N LYS A 90 12.11 12.52 -3.67
CA LYS A 90 13.34 13.30 -3.53
C LYS A 90 13.91 13.16 -2.14
N LEU A 91 15.12 12.60 -2.03
CA LEU A 91 15.77 12.36 -0.73
C LEU A 91 16.12 13.67 -0.01
N SER A 92 16.42 14.75 -0.74
CA SER A 92 16.65 16.08 -0.16
C SER A 92 15.44 16.57 0.64
N ASP A 93 14.24 16.41 0.06
CA ASP A 93 12.98 16.88 0.63
C ASP A 93 12.56 15.97 1.77
N LEU A 94 12.74 14.66 1.59
CA LEU A 94 12.52 13.66 2.64
C LEU A 94 13.44 13.88 3.83
N ARG A 95 14.73 14.18 3.60
CA ARG A 95 15.69 14.51 4.66
C ARG A 95 15.31 15.76 5.43
N ALA A 96 14.64 16.73 4.80
CA ALA A 96 14.09 17.87 5.54
C ALA A 96 12.92 17.46 6.47
N GLN A 97 12.22 16.35 6.19
CA GLN A 97 11.06 15.87 6.94
C GLN A 97 11.29 14.57 7.72
N TRP A 98 12.53 14.06 7.74
CA TRP A 98 12.87 12.70 8.18
C TRP A 98 12.34 12.35 9.56
N LEU A 99 12.42 13.27 10.52
CA LEU A 99 12.00 13.04 11.90
C LEU A 99 10.48 12.81 11.99
N VAL A 100 9.70 13.54 11.20
CA VAL A 100 8.23 13.41 11.15
C VAL A 100 7.88 12.07 10.51
N VAL A 101 8.48 11.76 9.36
CA VAL A 101 8.24 10.50 8.64
C VAL A 101 8.64 9.30 9.48
N ALA A 102 9.80 9.33 10.13
CA ALA A 102 10.27 8.24 10.98
C ALA A 102 9.36 8.02 12.19
N LEU A 103 8.90 9.07 12.87
CA LEU A 103 7.97 8.93 14.00
C LEU A 103 6.61 8.40 13.55
N MET A 104 6.12 8.79 12.38
CA MET A 104 4.85 8.26 11.83
C MET A 104 4.98 6.81 11.40
N ALA A 105 6.06 6.45 10.69
CA ALA A 105 6.33 5.08 10.26
C ALA A 105 6.66 4.11 11.41
N THR A 106 6.99 4.62 12.61
CA THR A 106 7.26 3.79 13.80
C THR A 106 6.14 3.89 14.82
N ILE A 107 6.07 5.00 15.56
CA ILE A 107 5.08 5.23 16.61
C ILE A 107 3.67 5.27 16.02
N GLY A 108 3.49 5.92 14.86
CA GLY A 108 2.19 5.97 14.20
C GLY A 108 1.67 4.58 13.83
N VAL A 109 2.52 3.73 13.25
CA VAL A 109 2.19 2.34 12.90
C VAL A 109 1.89 1.50 14.13
N ALA A 110 2.74 1.58 15.16
CA ALA A 110 2.53 0.85 16.41
C ALA A 110 1.22 1.27 17.09
N LEU A 111 0.95 2.58 17.16
CA LEU A 111 -0.26 3.11 17.76
C LEU A 111 -1.50 2.73 16.95
N SER A 112 -1.44 2.82 15.62
CA SER A 112 -2.53 2.39 14.74
C SER A 112 -2.83 0.90 14.94
N THR A 113 -1.78 0.07 14.95
CA THR A 113 -1.89 -1.38 15.15
C THR A 113 -2.54 -1.71 16.49
N VAL A 114 -2.12 -1.06 17.58
CA VAL A 114 -2.66 -1.30 18.92
C VAL A 114 -4.10 -0.80 19.04
N ILE A 115 -4.41 0.41 18.56
CA ILE A 115 -5.78 0.96 18.63
C ILE A 115 -6.74 0.09 17.83
N VAL A 116 -6.40 -0.23 16.58
CA VAL A 116 -7.25 -1.09 15.75
C VAL A 116 -7.33 -2.49 16.34
N GLY A 117 -6.22 -3.09 16.76
CA GLY A 117 -6.24 -4.45 17.28
C GLY A 117 -7.00 -4.60 18.60
N VAL A 118 -6.74 -3.73 19.58
CA VAL A 118 -7.47 -3.75 20.87
C VAL A 118 -8.94 -3.43 20.65
N GLY A 119 -9.25 -2.41 19.85
CA GLY A 119 -10.63 -2.04 19.56
C GLY A 119 -11.38 -3.14 18.82
N PHE A 120 -10.74 -3.81 17.86
CA PHE A 120 -11.37 -4.88 17.09
C PHE A 120 -11.56 -6.15 17.92
N SER A 121 -10.60 -6.49 18.80
CA SER A 121 -10.76 -7.56 19.80
C SER A 121 -11.93 -7.29 20.73
N TRP A 122 -12.09 -6.05 21.20
CA TRP A 122 -13.21 -5.66 22.05
C TRP A 122 -14.56 -5.74 21.33
N LEU A 123 -14.62 -5.37 20.05
CA LEU A 123 -15.85 -5.42 19.24
C LEU A 123 -16.28 -6.85 18.88
N THR A 124 -15.32 -7.72 18.59
CA THR A 124 -15.59 -9.06 18.02
C THR A 124 -15.44 -10.20 19.02
N GLY A 125 -14.78 -9.96 20.17
CA GLY A 125 -14.40 -10.99 21.12
C GLY A 125 -13.21 -11.85 20.68
N MET A 126 -12.58 -11.53 19.54
CA MET A 126 -11.49 -12.35 19.01
C MET A 126 -10.21 -12.25 19.88
N PRO A 127 -9.32 -13.26 19.84
CA PRO A 127 -8.06 -13.22 20.54
C PRO A 127 -7.24 -11.98 20.17
N ILE A 128 -6.69 -11.30 21.18
CA ILE A 128 -5.99 -10.01 21.00
C ILE A 128 -4.87 -10.09 19.97
N LEU A 129 -4.14 -11.21 19.88
CA LEU A 129 -3.07 -11.39 18.90
C LEU A 129 -3.60 -11.38 17.47
N VAL A 130 -4.70 -12.09 17.21
CA VAL A 130 -5.34 -12.10 15.88
C VAL A 130 -5.90 -10.71 15.53
N ALA A 131 -6.45 -10.01 16.51
CA ALA A 131 -6.90 -8.64 16.31
C ALA A 131 -5.73 -7.67 16.04
N LEU A 132 -4.58 -7.85 16.70
CA LEU A 132 -3.37 -7.07 16.43
C LEU A 132 -2.84 -7.34 15.01
N VAL A 133 -2.94 -8.57 14.50
CA VAL A 133 -2.68 -8.87 13.08
C VAL A 133 -3.58 -8.04 12.17
N PHE A 134 -4.87 -7.94 12.47
CA PHE A 134 -5.79 -7.04 11.76
C PHE A 134 -5.40 -5.56 11.88
N GLY A 135 -4.95 -5.12 13.06
CA GLY A 135 -4.45 -3.76 13.24
C GLY A 135 -3.23 -3.46 12.38
N ALA A 136 -2.31 -4.42 12.25
CA ALA A 136 -1.09 -4.29 11.47
C ALA A 136 -1.38 -4.23 9.97
N LEU A 137 -2.25 -5.11 9.45
CA LEU A 137 -2.58 -5.11 8.03
C LEU A 137 -3.39 -3.89 7.58
N ILE A 138 -4.17 -3.26 8.48
CA ILE A 138 -4.89 -2.01 8.20
C ILE A 138 -4.00 -0.78 8.39
N SER A 139 -2.84 -0.88 9.06
CA SER A 139 -1.97 0.29 9.30
C SER A 139 -1.38 0.92 8.03
N PRO A 140 -0.85 0.15 7.05
CA PRO A 140 -0.36 0.63 5.76
C PRO A 140 -1.29 1.63 5.06
N THR A 141 -0.71 2.54 4.27
CA THR A 141 -1.44 3.59 3.56
C THR A 141 -0.86 3.79 2.17
N ASP A 142 -1.73 3.99 1.18
CA ASP A 142 -1.36 4.09 -0.22
C ASP A 142 -1.11 5.56 -0.63
N PRO A 143 0.13 5.94 -0.97
CA PRO A 143 0.41 7.30 -1.41
C PRO A 143 -0.08 7.56 -2.84
N VAL A 144 -0.16 6.54 -3.69
CA VAL A 144 -0.47 6.70 -5.12
C VAL A 144 -1.91 7.11 -5.30
N ALA A 145 -2.83 6.47 -4.58
CA ALA A 145 -4.25 6.85 -4.59
C ALA A 145 -4.45 8.33 -4.20
N VAL A 146 -3.70 8.78 -3.20
CA VAL A 146 -3.83 10.13 -2.60
C VAL A 146 -3.24 11.17 -3.53
N LEU A 147 -2.00 10.95 -3.96
CA LEU A 147 -1.26 11.86 -4.82
C LEU A 147 -1.90 11.96 -6.20
N GLY A 148 -2.47 10.85 -6.71
CA GLY A 148 -3.25 10.86 -7.95
C GLY A 148 -4.44 11.83 -7.88
N VAL A 149 -5.19 11.84 -6.79
CA VAL A 149 -6.31 12.78 -6.58
C VAL A 149 -5.82 14.21 -6.34
N LEU A 150 -4.73 14.35 -5.58
CA LEU A 150 -4.26 15.65 -5.07
C LEU A 150 -3.32 16.38 -6.02
N ARG A 151 -2.83 15.74 -7.10
CA ARG A 151 -2.09 16.40 -8.20
C ARG A 151 -2.84 17.62 -8.76
N GLU A 152 -4.18 17.57 -8.78
CA GLU A 152 -5.02 18.67 -9.25
C GLU A 152 -5.29 19.75 -8.19
N ALA A 153 -4.99 19.48 -6.91
CA ALA A 153 -5.33 20.34 -5.77
C ALA A 153 -4.19 21.29 -5.33
N SER A 154 -3.09 21.36 -6.10
CA SER A 154 -1.93 22.25 -5.86
C SER A 154 -1.46 22.27 -4.40
N LEU A 155 -1.24 21.10 -3.80
CA LEU A 155 -0.80 21.03 -2.41
C LEU A 155 0.61 21.60 -2.20
N PRO A 156 0.92 22.11 -0.99
CA PRO A 156 2.27 22.47 -0.64
C PRO A 156 3.19 21.24 -0.77
N LYS A 157 4.33 21.40 -1.46
CA LYS A 157 5.33 20.33 -1.66
C LYS A 157 5.73 19.64 -0.36
N THR A 158 5.79 20.38 0.75
CA THR A 158 6.13 19.82 2.07
C THR A 158 5.10 18.83 2.60
N LEU A 159 3.82 18.99 2.25
CA LEU A 159 2.76 18.05 2.62
C LEU A 159 2.78 16.83 1.70
N GLU A 160 3.01 17.04 0.40
CA GLU A 160 3.20 15.98 -0.58
C GLU A 160 4.33 15.03 -0.17
N THR A 161 5.50 15.58 0.17
CA THR A 161 6.65 14.79 0.66
C THR A 161 6.35 14.07 1.97
N LYS A 162 5.59 14.67 2.89
CA LYS A 162 5.21 14.01 4.15
C LYS A 162 4.27 12.82 3.91
N ILE A 163 3.28 12.97 3.03
CA ILE A 163 2.35 11.90 2.68
C ILE A 163 3.10 10.78 1.95
N ALA A 164 3.87 11.12 0.91
CA ALA A 164 4.64 10.16 0.13
C ALA A 164 5.64 9.39 1.02
N GLY A 165 6.40 10.12 1.84
CA GLY A 165 7.38 9.52 2.74
C GLY A 165 6.73 8.65 3.81
N GLU A 166 5.68 9.12 4.48
CA GLU A 166 5.00 8.35 5.52
C GLU A 166 4.43 7.05 4.97
N SER A 167 3.67 7.09 3.88
CA SER A 167 3.13 5.88 3.24
C SER A 167 4.22 4.90 2.78
N LEU A 168 5.28 5.39 2.14
CA LEU A 168 6.35 4.54 1.62
C LEU A 168 7.04 3.71 2.72
N PHE A 169 7.34 4.32 3.87
CA PHE A 169 7.93 3.60 5.00
C PHE A 169 6.90 2.82 5.80
N ASN A 170 5.65 3.32 5.91
CA ASN A 170 4.56 2.64 6.59
C ASN A 170 4.22 1.29 5.92
N ASP A 171 4.24 1.21 4.59
CA ASP A 171 3.98 -0.06 3.89
C ASP A 171 5.06 -1.11 4.21
N GLY A 172 6.33 -0.72 4.20
CA GLY A 172 7.45 -1.60 4.57
C GLY A 172 7.43 -2.01 6.04
N VAL A 173 7.26 -1.06 6.96
CA VAL A 173 7.23 -1.35 8.41
C VAL A 173 5.97 -2.12 8.80
N GLY A 174 4.82 -1.73 8.27
CA GLY A 174 3.54 -2.41 8.51
C GLY A 174 3.55 -3.86 8.05
N TYR A 175 4.20 -4.16 6.92
CA TYR A 175 4.42 -5.53 6.46
C TYR A 175 5.24 -6.36 7.47
N VAL A 176 6.36 -5.82 7.98
CA VAL A 176 7.18 -6.53 8.97
C VAL A 176 6.41 -6.74 10.28
N VAL A 177 5.70 -5.71 10.77
CA VAL A 177 4.86 -5.83 11.97
C VAL A 177 3.78 -6.91 11.76
N PHE A 178 3.17 -6.96 10.58
CA PHE A 178 2.20 -7.99 10.22
C PHE A 178 2.82 -9.40 10.28
N LEU A 179 3.96 -9.64 9.62
CA LEU A 179 4.61 -10.96 9.64
C LEU A 179 4.97 -11.42 11.04
N VAL A 180 5.53 -10.53 11.86
CA VAL A 180 5.88 -10.83 13.25
C VAL A 180 4.62 -11.21 14.05
N LEU A 181 3.56 -10.41 13.96
CA LEU A 181 2.31 -10.71 14.68
C LEU A 181 1.63 -11.98 14.15
N LEU A 182 1.69 -12.21 12.84
CA LEU A 182 1.14 -13.40 12.19
C LEU A 182 1.82 -14.67 12.71
N GLY A 183 3.16 -14.68 12.75
CA GLY A 183 3.92 -15.82 13.26
C GLY A 183 3.68 -16.11 14.75
N ILE A 184 3.34 -15.10 15.55
CA ILE A 184 2.97 -15.25 16.95
C ILE A 184 1.52 -15.73 17.10
N ALA A 185 0.59 -15.19 16.30
CA ALA A 185 -0.83 -15.50 16.36
C ALA A 185 -1.17 -16.88 15.77
N PHE A 186 -0.44 -17.30 14.73
CA PHE A 186 -0.63 -18.56 14.01
C PHE A 186 0.70 -19.34 13.93
N PRO A 187 1.21 -19.84 15.07
CA PRO A 187 2.48 -20.57 15.07
C PRO A 187 2.36 -21.86 14.25
N GLN A 188 3.26 -22.04 13.28
CA GLN A 188 3.41 -23.29 12.55
C GLN A 188 4.46 -24.17 13.25
N GLY A 189 4.01 -25.28 13.86
CA GLY A 189 4.86 -26.26 14.56
C GLY A 189 5.19 -25.92 16.02
N ASP A 190 6.05 -26.74 16.64
CA ASP A 190 6.48 -26.67 18.06
C ASP A 190 7.41 -25.49 18.39
N ALA A 191 7.37 -24.40 17.62
CA ALA A 191 8.13 -23.17 17.89
C ALA A 191 7.48 -22.33 19.01
N HIS A 192 7.18 -22.98 20.15
CA HIS A 192 6.94 -22.29 21.41
C HIS A 192 8.27 -21.81 21.97
N GLY A 193 8.73 -20.60 21.63
CA GLY A 193 9.94 -20.13 22.33
C GLY A 193 10.67 -18.90 21.87
N SER A 194 9.99 -17.81 21.51
CA SER A 194 10.73 -16.55 21.35
C SER A 194 10.12 -15.35 22.08
N GLY A 195 8.84 -15.38 22.43
CA GLY A 195 8.20 -14.31 23.21
C GLY A 195 8.40 -12.92 22.60
N LEU A 196 8.26 -11.87 23.40
CA LEU A 196 8.46 -10.49 22.94
C LEU A 196 9.90 -10.19 22.51
N VAL A 197 10.89 -10.88 23.09
CA VAL A 197 12.31 -10.66 22.80
C VAL A 197 12.69 -11.23 21.43
N GLY A 198 12.19 -12.42 21.11
CA GLY A 198 12.39 -13.03 19.79
C GLY A 198 11.65 -12.28 18.69
N ALA A 199 10.43 -11.80 18.97
CA ALA A 199 9.69 -10.92 18.07
C ALA A 199 10.48 -9.62 17.76
N ALA A 200 11.05 -8.99 18.78
CA ALA A 200 11.88 -7.80 18.61
C ALA A 200 13.18 -8.10 17.83
N THR A 201 13.79 -9.27 18.07
CA THR A 201 15.01 -9.70 17.36
C THR A 201 14.72 -9.96 15.88
N LEU A 202 13.62 -10.65 15.57
CA LEU A 202 13.14 -10.89 14.21
C LEU A 202 12.82 -9.57 13.50
N PHE A 203 12.08 -8.68 14.15
CA PHE A 203 11.77 -7.36 13.60
C PHE A 203 13.06 -6.59 13.24
N PHE A 204 14.03 -6.55 14.15
CA PHE A 204 15.28 -5.84 13.92
C PHE A 204 16.10 -6.49 12.80
N GLN A 205 16.19 -7.82 12.77
CA GLN A 205 16.88 -8.58 11.73
C GLN A 205 16.24 -8.32 10.36
N GLU A 206 14.92 -8.39 10.24
CA GLU A 206 14.22 -8.18 8.98
C GLU A 206 14.32 -6.73 8.51
N ALA A 207 14.04 -5.77 9.39
CA ALA A 207 14.03 -4.36 9.04
C ALA A 207 15.42 -3.82 8.71
N VAL A 208 16.40 -4.07 9.58
CA VAL A 208 17.78 -3.59 9.38
C VAL A 208 18.47 -4.38 8.27
N GLY A 209 18.26 -5.70 8.21
CA GLY A 209 18.79 -6.55 7.15
C GLY A 209 18.27 -6.11 5.78
N GLY A 210 16.98 -5.84 5.65
CA GLY A 210 16.36 -5.35 4.41
C GLY A 210 16.93 -3.98 4.01
N ALA A 211 17.03 -3.04 4.96
CA ALA A 211 17.58 -1.72 4.71
C ALA A 211 19.04 -1.76 4.26
N LEU A 212 19.88 -2.54 4.96
CA LEU A 212 21.30 -2.71 4.60
C LEU A 212 21.45 -3.34 3.22
N LEU A 213 20.69 -4.41 2.93
CA LEU A 213 20.72 -5.07 1.63
C LEU A 213 20.30 -4.10 0.51
N GLY A 214 19.23 -3.33 0.71
CA GLY A 214 18.74 -2.36 -0.27
C GLY A 214 19.75 -1.25 -0.56
N LEU A 215 20.42 -0.74 0.48
CA LEU A 215 21.48 0.26 0.34
C LEU A 215 22.71 -0.31 -0.38
N VAL A 216 23.13 -1.53 -0.04
CA VAL A 216 24.29 -2.18 -0.67
C VAL A 216 24.01 -2.48 -2.14
N LEU A 217 22.89 -3.14 -2.45
CA LEU A 217 22.52 -3.48 -3.82
C LEU A 217 22.24 -2.22 -4.65
N GLY A 218 21.51 -1.25 -4.10
CA GLY A 218 21.29 0.04 -4.74
C GLY A 218 22.60 0.76 -5.06
N TRP A 219 23.55 0.78 -4.12
CA TRP A 219 24.87 1.39 -4.35
C TRP A 219 25.68 0.65 -5.42
N LEU A 220 25.66 -0.68 -5.43
CA LEU A 220 26.33 -1.49 -6.44
C LEU A 220 25.74 -1.23 -7.83
N THR A 221 24.42 -1.22 -7.95
CA THR A 221 23.72 -0.93 -9.20
C THR A 221 24.02 0.50 -9.67
N PHE A 222 23.99 1.48 -8.77
CA PHE A 222 24.38 2.86 -9.07
C PHE A 222 25.82 2.95 -9.59
N ARG A 223 26.76 2.23 -8.95
CA ARG A 223 28.17 2.18 -9.37
C ARG A 223 28.36 1.59 -10.77
N LEU A 224 27.54 0.61 -11.14
CA LEU A 224 27.53 0.04 -12.48
C LEU A 224 26.95 1.02 -13.50
N MET A 225 25.82 1.67 -13.18
CA MET A 225 25.18 2.68 -14.03
C MET A 225 26.13 3.83 -14.36
N MET A 226 26.93 4.31 -13.39
CA MET A 226 27.93 5.36 -13.65
C MET A 226 29.00 5.00 -14.71
N ARG A 227 29.12 3.72 -15.09
CA ARG A 227 30.07 3.26 -16.11
C ARG A 227 29.39 2.90 -17.44
N ILE A 228 28.08 3.05 -17.52
CA ILE A 228 27.24 2.70 -18.65
C ILE A 228 26.61 4.01 -19.15
N ASP A 229 26.51 4.16 -20.46
CA ASP A 229 25.82 5.29 -21.10
C ASP A 229 24.84 4.72 -22.14
N ASP A 230 23.90 3.92 -21.64
CA ASP A 230 22.87 3.25 -22.42
C ASP A 230 21.59 3.17 -21.58
N TYR A 231 20.60 3.99 -21.93
CA TYR A 231 19.36 4.10 -21.18
C TYR A 231 18.58 2.77 -21.08
N SER A 232 18.69 1.90 -22.08
CA SER A 232 17.96 0.62 -22.09
C SER A 232 18.58 -0.35 -21.09
N LEU A 233 19.91 -0.41 -21.06
CA LEU A 233 20.64 -1.23 -20.09
C LEU A 233 20.47 -0.71 -18.65
N GLU A 234 20.46 0.61 -18.45
CA GLU A 234 20.22 1.19 -17.13
C GLU A 234 18.79 0.91 -16.62
N VAL A 235 17.76 1.02 -17.46
CA VAL A 235 16.41 0.57 -17.12
C VAL A 235 16.39 -0.91 -16.76
N LEU A 236 17.06 -1.76 -17.54
CA LEU A 236 17.17 -3.20 -17.24
C LEU A 236 17.85 -3.45 -15.88
N LEU A 237 18.89 -2.70 -15.53
CA LEU A 237 19.56 -2.81 -14.24
C LEU A 237 18.65 -2.40 -13.08
N THR A 238 17.81 -1.36 -13.25
CA THR A 238 16.81 -1.02 -12.23
C THR A 238 15.77 -2.12 -12.03
N LEU A 239 15.30 -2.76 -13.12
CA LEU A 239 14.40 -3.90 -13.06
C LEU A 239 15.07 -5.11 -12.38
N ALA A 240 16.33 -5.38 -12.73
CA ALA A 240 17.11 -6.46 -12.12
C ALA A 240 17.31 -6.22 -10.61
N LEU A 241 17.51 -4.97 -10.19
CA LEU A 241 17.57 -4.61 -8.79
C LEU A 241 16.23 -4.81 -8.09
N ALA A 242 15.12 -4.36 -8.70
CA ALA A 242 13.79 -4.48 -8.12
C ALA A 242 13.35 -5.94 -7.97
N PHE A 243 13.48 -6.77 -9.01
CA PHE A 243 13.11 -8.19 -8.95
C PHE A 243 14.16 -9.05 -8.24
N GLY A 244 15.41 -8.97 -8.70
CA GLY A 244 16.50 -9.81 -8.20
C GLY A 244 16.88 -9.47 -6.77
N GLY A 245 16.88 -8.17 -6.40
CA GLY A 245 17.08 -7.75 -5.02
C GLY A 245 15.95 -8.22 -4.11
N TYR A 246 14.70 -8.18 -4.58
CA TYR A 246 13.54 -8.63 -3.80
C TYR A 246 13.60 -10.12 -3.53
N GLN A 247 13.86 -10.93 -4.56
CA GLN A 247 14.01 -12.37 -4.39
C GLN A 247 15.20 -12.74 -3.50
N LEU A 248 16.31 -11.99 -3.61
CA LEU A 248 17.47 -12.19 -2.73
C LEU A 248 17.15 -11.84 -1.27
N ALA A 249 16.37 -10.78 -1.03
CA ALA A 249 15.92 -10.41 0.31
C ALA A 249 15.05 -11.51 0.94
N VAL A 250 14.10 -12.05 0.17
CA VAL A 250 13.28 -13.19 0.60
C VAL A 250 14.15 -14.41 0.92
N TRP A 251 15.12 -14.74 0.07
CA TRP A 251 16.03 -15.87 0.28
C TRP A 251 16.92 -15.71 1.52
N LEU A 252 17.33 -14.47 1.82
CA LEU A 252 18.12 -14.14 3.01
C LEU A 252 17.27 -13.98 4.29
N HIS A 253 15.95 -14.17 4.21
CA HIS A 253 15.02 -13.94 5.31
C HIS A 253 15.14 -12.53 5.92
N VAL A 254 15.24 -11.52 5.03
CA VAL A 254 15.20 -10.10 5.40
C VAL A 254 14.04 -9.41 4.70
N SER A 255 13.66 -8.20 5.16
CA SER A 255 12.48 -7.51 4.62
C SER A 255 12.70 -7.07 3.17
N ALA A 256 12.06 -7.79 2.25
CA ALA A 256 12.08 -7.48 0.82
C ALA A 256 11.40 -6.14 0.47
N PRO A 257 10.26 -5.76 1.10
CA PRO A 257 9.69 -4.41 0.99
C PRO A 257 10.65 -3.29 1.39
N ILE A 258 11.32 -3.42 2.55
CA ILE A 258 12.25 -2.38 3.02
C ILE A 258 13.49 -2.32 2.12
N MET A 259 13.98 -3.47 1.64
CA MET A 259 15.04 -3.52 0.64
C MET A 259 14.65 -2.72 -0.61
N ALA A 260 13.44 -2.93 -1.16
CA ALA A 260 12.96 -2.25 -2.35
C ALA A 260 12.85 -0.73 -2.14
N VAL A 261 12.34 -0.29 -0.99
CA VAL A 261 12.27 1.12 -0.61
C VAL A 261 13.65 1.76 -0.53
N CYS A 262 14.59 1.13 0.20
CA CYS A 262 15.95 1.66 0.35
C CYS A 262 16.72 1.70 -0.96
N ALA A 263 16.58 0.66 -1.79
CA ALA A 263 17.17 0.58 -3.12
C ALA A 263 16.60 1.66 -4.05
N GLY A 264 15.26 1.81 -4.09
CA GLY A 264 14.56 2.79 -4.92
C GLY A 264 14.91 4.23 -4.54
N LEU A 265 14.94 4.55 -3.23
CA LEU A 265 15.36 5.88 -2.74
C LEU A 265 16.80 6.22 -3.13
N LEU A 266 17.71 5.24 -3.08
CA LEU A 266 19.10 5.45 -3.46
C LEU A 266 19.24 5.72 -4.96
N ILE A 267 18.59 4.92 -5.81
CA ILE A 267 18.62 5.10 -7.26
C ILE A 267 17.95 6.42 -7.67
N GLY A 268 16.80 6.74 -7.09
CA GLY A 268 16.02 7.95 -7.40
C GLY A 268 16.75 9.25 -7.09
N ASP A 269 17.57 9.30 -6.02
CA ASP A 269 18.32 10.50 -5.65
C ASP A 269 19.75 10.51 -6.21
N VAL A 270 20.54 9.47 -5.93
CA VAL A 270 21.97 9.44 -6.20
C VAL A 270 22.23 9.16 -7.69
N GLY A 271 21.43 8.27 -8.30
CA GLY A 271 21.42 8.00 -9.74
C GLY A 271 21.16 9.26 -10.55
N ALA A 272 20.07 9.94 -10.19
CA ALA A 272 19.59 11.14 -10.84
C ALA A 272 20.52 12.37 -10.71
N ALA A 273 21.33 12.47 -9.65
CA ALA A 273 22.15 13.65 -9.37
C ALA A 273 23.61 13.55 -9.83
N LYS A 274 24.18 12.33 -9.95
CA LYS A 274 25.62 12.15 -10.13
C LYS A 274 26.04 11.06 -11.12
N GLY A 275 25.12 10.23 -11.60
CA GLY A 275 25.49 9.04 -12.38
C GLY A 275 24.76 8.82 -13.71
N MET A 276 23.68 9.55 -13.98
CA MET A 276 22.89 9.39 -15.20
C MET A 276 22.96 10.64 -16.08
N SER A 277 22.95 10.45 -17.40
CA SER A 277 22.67 11.52 -18.35
C SER A 277 21.23 12.03 -18.16
N GLU A 278 20.93 13.26 -18.58
CA GLU A 278 19.56 13.81 -18.50
C GLU A 278 18.56 12.96 -19.29
N GLU A 279 19.01 12.38 -20.41
CA GLU A 279 18.21 11.50 -21.26
C GLU A 279 17.89 10.19 -20.53
N THR A 280 18.90 9.50 -19.98
CA THR A 280 18.66 8.26 -19.25
C THR A 280 17.74 8.48 -18.06
N ARG A 281 17.95 9.56 -17.30
CA ARG A 281 17.08 9.91 -16.17
C ARG A 281 15.62 10.05 -16.61
N LYS A 282 15.37 10.70 -17.74
CA LYS A 282 14.02 10.87 -18.29
C LYS A 282 13.39 9.53 -18.67
N TYR A 283 14.15 8.61 -19.27
CA TYR A 283 13.65 7.29 -19.64
C TYR A 283 13.37 6.41 -18.42
N VAL A 284 14.27 6.40 -17.43
CA VAL A 284 14.08 5.64 -16.18
C VAL A 284 12.86 6.15 -15.41
N ASP A 285 12.73 7.47 -15.25
CA ASP A 285 11.58 8.08 -14.57
C ASP A 285 10.26 7.80 -15.30
N ALA A 286 10.23 7.99 -16.63
CA ALA A 286 9.05 7.70 -17.43
C ALA A 286 8.66 6.21 -17.40
N PHE A 287 9.64 5.31 -17.49
CA PHE A 287 9.41 3.87 -17.42
C PHE A 287 8.81 3.46 -16.08
N TRP A 288 9.43 3.86 -14.96
CA TRP A 288 8.94 3.49 -13.63
C TRP A 288 7.61 4.14 -13.29
N LYS A 289 7.34 5.36 -13.77
CA LYS A 289 6.02 5.97 -13.68
C LYS A 289 4.95 5.15 -14.40
N LEU A 290 5.23 4.66 -15.62
CA LEU A 290 4.27 3.83 -16.36
C LEU A 290 4.07 2.47 -15.68
N ILE A 291 5.13 1.84 -15.19
CA ILE A 291 5.03 0.59 -14.42
C ILE A 291 4.18 0.78 -13.16
N ASP A 292 4.43 1.84 -12.39
CA ASP A 292 3.64 2.18 -11.21
C ASP A 292 2.16 2.38 -11.55
N GLU A 293 1.85 3.15 -12.61
CA GLU A 293 0.47 3.38 -13.06
C GLU A 293 -0.23 2.08 -13.50
N ILE A 294 0.47 1.20 -14.23
CA ILE A 294 -0.07 -0.10 -14.68
C ILE A 294 -0.31 -1.04 -13.49
N LEU A 295 0.66 -1.17 -12.59
CA LEU A 295 0.56 -2.06 -11.43
C LEU A 295 -0.57 -1.60 -10.49
N ASN A 296 -0.71 -0.30 -10.27
CA ASN A 296 -1.84 0.23 -9.51
C ASN A 296 -3.16 -0.03 -10.23
N ALA A 297 -3.25 0.22 -11.54
CA ALA A 297 -4.47 -0.08 -12.30
C ALA A 297 -4.90 -1.55 -12.14
N VAL A 298 -3.96 -2.49 -12.23
CA VAL A 298 -4.19 -3.93 -11.99
C VAL A 298 -4.58 -4.18 -10.53
N LEU A 299 -3.93 -3.55 -9.56
CA LEU A 299 -4.24 -3.68 -8.14
C LEU A 299 -5.69 -3.26 -7.83
N PHE A 300 -6.10 -2.07 -8.26
CA PHE A 300 -7.45 -1.56 -8.02
C PHE A 300 -8.52 -2.35 -8.78
N LEU A 301 -8.20 -2.84 -9.98
CA LEU A 301 -9.05 -3.79 -10.70
C LEU A 301 -9.26 -5.06 -9.86
N LEU A 302 -8.18 -5.70 -9.43
CA LEU A 302 -8.25 -6.94 -8.65
C LEU A 302 -9.04 -6.75 -7.36
N ILE A 303 -8.82 -5.66 -6.60
CA ILE A 303 -9.63 -5.34 -5.40
C ILE A 303 -11.13 -5.27 -5.75
N GLY A 304 -11.47 -4.66 -6.88
CA GLY A 304 -12.86 -4.49 -7.31
C GLY A 304 -13.52 -5.79 -7.76
N ILE A 305 -12.77 -6.71 -8.37
CA ILE A 305 -13.27 -8.04 -8.76
C ILE A 305 -13.36 -8.94 -7.53
N GLU A 306 -12.43 -8.88 -6.59
CA GLU A 306 -12.37 -9.77 -5.43
C GLU A 306 -13.52 -9.56 -4.42
N VAL A 307 -14.42 -8.59 -4.64
CA VAL A 307 -15.67 -8.45 -3.88
C VAL A 307 -16.54 -9.70 -3.92
N PHE A 308 -16.41 -10.55 -4.96
CA PHE A 308 -17.09 -11.85 -4.99
C PHE A 308 -16.69 -12.74 -3.80
N ALA A 309 -15.48 -12.63 -3.24
CA ALA A 309 -15.05 -13.45 -2.10
C ALA A 309 -15.75 -13.10 -0.77
N ILE A 310 -16.50 -11.99 -0.70
CA ILE A 310 -17.17 -11.53 0.52
C ILE A 310 -18.45 -12.34 0.76
N THR A 311 -18.53 -12.97 1.93
CA THR A 311 -19.79 -13.50 2.46
C THR A 311 -20.57 -12.37 3.12
N PHE A 312 -21.70 -11.98 2.54
CA PHE A 312 -22.58 -10.96 3.11
C PHE A 312 -23.36 -11.52 4.30
N ASP A 313 -22.75 -11.43 5.49
CA ASP A 313 -23.45 -11.60 6.76
C ASP A 313 -23.71 -10.22 7.41
N MET A 314 -24.89 -10.05 8.00
CA MET A 314 -25.30 -8.80 8.63
C MET A 314 -24.39 -8.42 9.80
N THR A 315 -23.91 -9.41 10.57
CA THR A 315 -23.00 -9.15 11.70
C THR A 315 -21.61 -8.73 11.22
N ALA A 316 -21.12 -9.36 10.14
CA ALA A 316 -19.87 -8.99 9.49
C ALA A 316 -19.93 -7.56 8.92
N PHE A 317 -21.07 -7.17 8.33
CA PHE A 317 -21.29 -5.81 7.83
C PHE A 317 -21.25 -4.75 8.95
N GLN A 318 -21.95 -4.99 10.06
CA GLN A 318 -21.92 -4.07 11.22
C GLN A 318 -20.51 -3.94 11.80
N THR A 319 -19.79 -5.07 11.88
CA THR A 319 -18.41 -5.11 12.35
C THR A 319 -17.49 -4.32 11.42
N GLY A 320 -17.65 -4.46 10.10
CA GLY A 320 -16.88 -3.69 9.12
C GLY A 320 -17.15 -2.19 9.18
N LEU A 321 -18.40 -1.78 9.44
CA LEU A 321 -18.72 -0.36 9.68
C LEU A 321 -18.02 0.18 10.94
N ALA A 322 -18.02 -0.60 12.03
CA ALA A 322 -17.29 -0.24 13.24
C ALA A 322 -15.77 -0.20 12.99
N ALA A 323 -15.24 -1.11 12.16
CA ALA A 323 -13.83 -1.13 11.76
C ALA A 323 -13.44 0.13 10.98
N ILE A 324 -14.32 0.71 10.15
CA ILE A 324 -14.07 2.00 9.48
C ILE A 324 -13.86 3.11 10.51
N VAL A 325 -14.76 3.23 11.49
CA VAL A 325 -14.66 4.25 12.54
C VAL A 325 -13.38 4.06 13.35
N LEU A 326 -13.05 2.81 13.69
CA LEU A 326 -11.86 2.47 14.43
C LEU A 326 -10.58 2.79 13.64
N ALA A 327 -10.55 2.49 12.34
CA ALA A 327 -9.42 2.80 11.46
C ALA A 327 -9.21 4.31 11.32
N LEU A 328 -10.29 5.10 11.21
CA LEU A 328 -10.21 6.57 11.17
C LEU A 328 -9.69 7.15 12.49
N PHE A 329 -10.18 6.63 13.62
CA PHE A 329 -9.71 7.06 14.94
C PHE A 329 -8.25 6.69 15.18
N ALA A 330 -7.87 5.46 14.83
CA ALA A 330 -6.48 5.00 14.89
C ALA A 330 -5.57 5.86 14.02
N ARG A 331 -6.01 6.22 12.81
CA ARG A 331 -5.27 7.11 11.91
C ARG A 331 -5.11 8.51 12.49
N LEU A 332 -6.17 9.08 13.08
CA LEU A 332 -6.10 10.38 13.75
C LEU A 332 -5.06 10.35 14.87
N ALA A 333 -5.05 9.30 15.70
CA ALA A 333 -4.08 9.14 16.78
C ALA A 333 -2.65 8.96 16.24
N ALA A 334 -2.47 8.10 15.22
CA ALA A 334 -1.20 7.83 14.57
C ALA A 334 -0.56 9.08 13.94
N VAL A 335 -1.37 10.04 13.51
CA VAL A 335 -0.91 11.33 12.97
C VAL A 335 -0.74 12.38 14.07
N ALA A 336 -1.74 12.52 14.95
CA ALA A 336 -1.77 13.58 15.94
C ALA A 336 -0.67 13.41 17.00
N VAL A 337 -0.40 12.19 17.46
CA VAL A 337 0.60 11.94 18.51
C VAL A 337 2.01 12.37 18.06
N PRO A 338 2.57 11.89 16.92
CA PRO A 338 3.85 12.37 16.41
C PRO A 338 3.90 13.88 16.18
N VAL A 339 2.84 14.47 15.61
CA VAL A 339 2.80 15.91 15.34
C VAL A 339 2.80 16.73 16.63
N LEU A 340 2.04 16.31 17.65
CA LEU A 340 1.98 16.99 18.94
C LEU A 340 3.29 16.85 19.73
N LEU A 341 3.95 15.69 19.66
CA LEU A 341 5.27 15.46 20.26
C LEU A 341 6.34 16.38 19.65
N LEU A 342 6.25 16.64 18.35
CA LEU A 342 7.19 17.50 17.63
C LEU A 342 6.84 18.99 17.67
N ARG A 343 5.61 19.35 18.05
CA ARG A 343 5.12 20.73 18.08
C ARG A 343 6.01 21.70 18.88
N PRO A 344 6.63 21.33 20.02
CA PRO A 344 7.56 22.21 20.74
C PRO A 344 8.84 22.53 19.96
N PHE A 345 9.25 21.63 19.06
CA PHE A 345 10.51 21.72 18.33
C PHE A 345 10.32 22.19 16.87
N ARG A 346 9.07 22.22 16.40
CA ARG A 346 8.76 22.49 14.99
C ARG A 346 7.37 23.08 14.80
N ALA A 347 7.28 24.13 13.97
CA ALA A 347 6.00 24.67 13.54
C ALA A 347 5.32 23.73 12.53
N PHE A 348 4.03 23.49 12.73
CA PHE A 348 3.16 22.77 11.80
C PHE A 348 2.02 23.69 11.39
N SER A 349 1.61 23.64 10.12
CA SER A 349 0.39 24.32 9.71
C SER A 349 -0.82 23.63 10.35
N PRO A 350 -1.88 24.38 10.73
CA PRO A 350 -3.09 23.80 11.33
C PRO A 350 -3.73 22.71 10.47
N GLY A 351 -3.45 22.74 9.17
CA GLY A 351 -3.93 21.80 8.17
C GLY A 351 -3.28 20.42 8.13
N VAL A 352 -2.11 20.24 8.76
CA VAL A 352 -1.34 19.00 8.63
C VAL A 352 -2.10 17.80 9.18
N ILE A 353 -2.69 17.90 10.38
CA ILE A 353 -3.37 16.76 11.03
C ILE A 353 -4.62 16.34 10.23
N PRO A 354 -5.56 17.25 9.87
CA PRO A 354 -6.71 16.86 9.07
C PRO A 354 -6.32 16.27 7.71
N MET A 355 -5.34 16.87 7.02
CA MET A 355 -4.92 16.39 5.70
C MET A 355 -4.20 15.04 5.77
N MET A 356 -3.29 14.82 6.71
CA MET A 356 -2.58 13.54 6.82
C MET A 356 -3.48 12.42 7.37
N THR A 357 -4.50 12.78 8.16
CA THR A 357 -5.50 11.82 8.64
C THR A 357 -6.44 11.41 7.52
N TRP A 358 -7.04 12.38 6.83
CA TRP A 358 -8.04 12.12 5.79
C TRP A 358 -7.44 11.67 4.46
N GLY A 359 -6.22 12.14 4.16
CA GLY A 359 -5.43 11.72 3.01
C GLY A 359 -4.60 10.46 3.27
N GLY A 360 -4.79 9.75 4.38
CA GLY A 360 -4.18 8.43 4.59
C GLY A 360 -5.02 7.33 3.96
N LEU A 361 -5.11 7.28 2.62
CA LEU A 361 -5.91 6.28 1.92
C LEU A 361 -5.36 4.88 2.18
N LYS A 362 -6.25 3.90 2.29
CA LYS A 362 -5.87 2.48 2.41
C LYS A 362 -5.69 1.87 1.03
N GLY A 363 -4.66 1.06 0.89
CA GLY A 363 -4.25 0.46 -0.39
C GLY A 363 -4.64 -1.00 -0.54
N GLY A 364 -4.32 -1.55 -1.71
CA GLY A 364 -4.50 -2.98 -1.99
C GLY A 364 -3.57 -3.90 -1.21
N ILE A 365 -2.48 -3.37 -0.63
CA ILE A 365 -1.58 -4.13 0.24
C ILE A 365 -2.34 -4.69 1.45
N SER A 366 -3.21 -3.90 2.09
CA SER A 366 -4.03 -4.36 3.21
C SER A 366 -4.90 -5.57 2.83
N VAL A 367 -5.46 -5.55 1.62
CA VAL A 367 -6.30 -6.63 1.10
C VAL A 367 -5.48 -7.90 0.88
N ALA A 368 -4.29 -7.80 0.27
CA ALA A 368 -3.44 -8.98 0.07
C ALA A 368 -2.95 -9.57 1.39
N LEU A 369 -2.59 -8.74 2.36
CA LEU A 369 -2.20 -9.22 3.68
C LEU A 369 -3.35 -9.96 4.36
N ALA A 370 -4.59 -9.45 4.25
CA ALA A 370 -5.77 -10.16 4.76
C ALA A 370 -6.01 -11.50 4.04
N LEU A 371 -5.76 -11.59 2.73
CA LEU A 371 -5.90 -12.82 1.96
C LEU A 371 -4.80 -13.84 2.26
N SER A 372 -3.59 -13.37 2.59
CA SER A 372 -2.45 -14.20 2.99
C SER A 372 -2.63 -14.86 4.36
N LEU A 373 -3.68 -14.50 5.11
CA LEU A 373 -3.96 -15.10 6.40
C LEU A 373 -4.20 -16.61 6.27
N PRO A 374 -3.67 -17.44 7.19
CA PRO A 374 -4.01 -18.84 7.28
C PRO A 374 -5.52 -19.06 7.43
N GLU A 375 -6.01 -20.18 6.88
CA GLU A 375 -7.41 -20.58 7.06
C GLU A 375 -7.75 -20.70 8.54
N SER A 376 -8.73 -19.93 8.99
CA SER A 376 -9.17 -19.86 10.38
C SER A 376 -10.59 -19.30 10.45
N GLU A 377 -11.26 -19.48 11.59
CA GLU A 377 -12.60 -18.93 11.83
C GLU A 377 -12.65 -17.39 11.75
N TYR A 378 -11.51 -16.72 11.95
CA TYR A 378 -11.42 -15.26 11.97
C TYR A 378 -11.21 -14.65 10.57
N LYS A 379 -10.66 -15.42 9.63
CA LYS A 379 -10.27 -14.93 8.29
C LYS A 379 -11.44 -14.29 7.52
N PRO A 380 -12.65 -14.88 7.45
CA PRO A 380 -13.77 -14.26 6.71
C PRO A 380 -14.19 -12.89 7.25
N LEU A 381 -14.19 -12.74 8.58
CA LEU A 381 -14.54 -11.48 9.24
C LEU A 381 -13.47 -10.41 9.01
N ILE A 382 -12.19 -10.78 9.14
CA ILE A 382 -11.06 -9.89 8.85
C ILE A 382 -11.09 -9.43 7.39
N LEU A 383 -11.31 -10.35 6.45
CA LEU A 383 -11.44 -10.01 5.02
C LEU A 383 -12.56 -9.01 4.80
N THR A 384 -13.76 -9.30 5.28
CA THR A 384 -14.93 -8.43 5.12
C THR A 384 -14.66 -7.03 5.69
N ALA A 385 -14.12 -6.94 6.91
CA ALA A 385 -13.75 -5.67 7.52
C ALA A 385 -12.66 -4.92 6.73
N THR A 386 -11.66 -5.63 6.23
CA THR A 386 -10.57 -5.07 5.41
C THR A 386 -11.12 -4.45 4.12
N TYR A 387 -11.97 -5.19 3.39
CA TYR A 387 -12.62 -4.67 2.17
C TYR A 387 -13.46 -3.44 2.46
N MET A 388 -14.28 -3.47 3.51
CA MET A 388 -15.11 -2.31 3.87
C MET A 388 -14.26 -1.08 4.18
N VAL A 389 -13.17 -1.25 4.94
CA VAL A 389 -12.23 -0.16 5.25
C VAL A 389 -11.54 0.36 3.99
N VAL A 390 -11.04 -0.53 3.12
CA VAL A 390 -10.31 -0.16 1.89
C VAL A 390 -11.24 0.52 0.87
N ILE A 391 -12.41 -0.05 0.60
CA ILE A 391 -13.41 0.53 -0.33
C ILE A 391 -13.89 1.88 0.20
N PHE A 392 -14.22 1.98 1.50
CA PHE A 392 -14.59 3.26 2.11
C PHE A 392 -13.47 4.29 1.95
N SER A 393 -12.23 3.89 2.21
CA SER A 393 -11.09 4.78 2.10
C SER A 393 -10.93 5.30 0.67
N ILE A 394 -10.84 4.40 -0.33
CA ILE A 394 -10.58 4.78 -1.71
C ILE A 394 -11.74 5.61 -2.31
N ILE A 395 -12.99 5.22 -2.07
CA ILE A 395 -14.14 5.91 -2.66
C ILE A 395 -14.49 7.16 -1.86
N VAL A 396 -14.73 7.02 -0.55
CA VAL A 396 -15.24 8.14 0.26
C VAL A 396 -14.11 9.10 0.59
N GLN A 397 -13.01 8.64 1.20
CA GLN A 397 -11.91 9.56 1.52
C GLN A 397 -11.24 10.05 0.23
N GLY A 398 -11.05 9.19 -0.78
CA GLY A 398 -10.40 9.56 -2.03
C GLY A 398 -11.16 10.62 -2.83
N LEU A 399 -12.48 10.56 -2.90
CA LEU A 399 -13.26 11.60 -3.60
C LEU A 399 -13.42 12.88 -2.78
N THR A 400 -13.36 12.81 -1.44
CA THR A 400 -13.57 13.97 -0.56
C THR A 400 -12.28 14.69 -0.16
N VAL A 401 -11.11 14.04 -0.28
CA VAL A 401 -9.81 14.63 0.10
C VAL A 401 -9.48 15.90 -0.69
N LYS A 402 -9.88 15.98 -1.96
CA LYS A 402 -9.72 17.20 -2.78
C LYS A 402 -10.48 18.39 -2.19
N GLY A 403 -11.69 18.17 -1.70
CA GLY A 403 -12.49 19.21 -1.03
C GLY A 403 -11.83 19.70 0.26
N LEU A 404 -11.27 18.78 1.05
CA LEU A 404 -10.51 19.12 2.25
C LEU A 404 -9.22 19.89 1.91
N ALA A 405 -8.48 19.42 0.91
CA ALA A 405 -7.26 20.07 0.41
C ALA A 405 -7.52 21.52 0.03
N ASN A 406 -8.60 21.81 -0.70
CA ASN A 406 -8.97 23.18 -1.08
C ASN A 406 -9.32 24.07 0.12
N LYS A 407 -9.88 23.49 1.18
CA LYS A 407 -10.25 24.22 2.40
C LYS A 407 -9.03 24.52 3.29
N VAL A 408 -8.05 23.63 3.28
CA VAL A 408 -6.91 23.63 4.19
C VAL A 408 -5.64 24.20 3.53
N GLY A 409 -5.51 24.06 2.22
CA GLY A 409 -4.34 24.39 1.41
C GLY A 409 -4.37 25.75 0.72
N ARG A 410 -5.36 26.62 0.99
CA ARG A 410 -5.24 28.03 0.62
C ARG A 410 -4.05 28.63 1.39
N GLU A 411 -2.93 28.79 0.71
CA GLU A 411 -1.98 29.83 1.10
C GLU A 411 -2.76 31.16 1.16
N PRO A 412 -2.55 32.00 2.18
CA PRO A 412 -3.18 33.32 2.20
C PRO A 412 -2.75 34.03 0.91
N ASP A 413 -3.73 34.47 0.11
CA ASP A 413 -3.47 35.32 -1.05
C ASP A 413 -2.53 36.44 -0.60
N LEU A 414 -1.32 36.48 -1.18
CA LEU A 414 -0.40 37.57 -0.94
C LEU A 414 -1.11 38.84 -1.42
N VAL A 415 -1.50 39.66 -0.43
CA VAL A 415 -2.20 40.95 -0.57
C VAL A 415 -1.46 41.88 -1.52
#